data_AF-A0A2J5HYY2-F1
#
_entry.id   AF-A0A2J5HYY2-F1
#
_cell.length_a   1.000
_cell.length_b   1.000
_cell.length_c   1.000
_cell.angle_alpha   90.00
_cell.angle_beta   90.00
_cell.angle_gamma   90.00
#
_symmetry.space_group_name_H-M   'P 1'
#
loop_
_entity.id
_entity.type
_entity.pdbx_description
1 polymer ?
#
loop_
_entity_poly.entity_id
_entity_poly.type
_entity_poly.pdbx_seq_one_letter_code
_entity_poly.pdbx_strand_id
1 'polypeptide(L)'
;MGFSEGAIVATALLLEDARRPFAHFKCGILFSAAAPWHPDGVDDAASLRCVDPRVDGVLLRVPVAIVVEEGLERLRDRSPLAGLWARTGVVDAQRALVQICDESVREVVDSRLGHRVPGSSGSSEGLGPCLLAIERTIARVVD
;
A
#
# COMPACT_ATOMS: atom_id res chain seq x y z
N MET A 1 -8.55 -0.76 5.50
CA MET A 1 -7.32 -0.50 6.29
C MET A 1 -6.54 -1.81 6.40
N GLY A 2 -5.20 -1.76 6.44
CA GLY A 2 -4.38 -2.95 6.72
C GLY A 2 -2.97 -2.59 7.19
N PHE A 3 -2.26 -3.57 7.75
CA PHE A 3 -0.85 -3.47 8.17
C PHE A 3 -0.05 -4.60 7.53
N SER A 4 1.19 -4.32 7.12
CA SER A 4 2.10 -5.30 6.52
C SER A 4 1.43 -6.04 5.35
N GLU A 5 1.52 -7.36 5.31
CA GLU A 5 0.86 -8.19 4.30
C GLU A 5 -0.66 -7.99 4.25
N GLY A 6 -1.29 -7.68 5.39
CA GLY A 6 -2.71 -7.32 5.43
C GLY A 6 -3.01 -6.03 4.65
N ALA A 7 -2.09 -5.05 4.65
CA ALA A 7 -2.21 -3.87 3.78
C ALA A 7 -1.92 -4.19 2.32
N ILE A 8 -1.05 -5.16 2.02
CA ILE A 8 -0.86 -5.62 0.64
C ILE A 8 -2.18 -6.19 0.10
N VAL A 9 -2.84 -7.07 0.87
CA VAL A 9 -4.16 -7.62 0.52
C VAL A 9 -5.20 -6.50 0.41
N ALA A 10 -5.26 -5.57 1.36
CA ALA A 10 -6.19 -4.44 1.30
C ALA A 10 -5.99 -3.59 0.04
N THR A 11 -4.74 -3.39 -0.39
CA THR A 11 -4.42 -2.68 -1.64
C THR A 11 -4.87 -3.47 -2.86
N ALA A 12 -4.65 -4.79 -2.89
CA ALA A 12 -5.13 -5.65 -3.96
C ALA A 12 -6.66 -5.59 -4.11
N LEU A 13 -7.40 -5.56 -3.00
CA LEU A 13 -8.85 -5.41 -3.00
C LEU A 13 -9.30 -4.03 -3.50
N LEU A 14 -8.58 -2.95 -3.13
CA LEU A 14 -8.84 -1.62 -3.67
C LEU A 14 -8.62 -1.57 -5.19
N LEU A 15 -7.57 -2.22 -5.69
CA LEU A 15 -7.28 -2.31 -7.12
C LEU A 15 -8.36 -3.08 -7.88
N GLU A 16 -8.78 -4.23 -7.35
CA GLU A 16 -9.84 -5.01 -8.01
C GLU A 16 -11.18 -4.28 -7.95
N ASP A 17 -11.52 -3.63 -6.82
CA ASP A 17 -12.76 -2.84 -6.72
C ASP A 17 -12.77 -1.62 -7.67
N ALA A 18 -11.62 -0.96 -7.85
CA ALA A 18 -11.50 0.15 -8.81
C ALA A 18 -11.73 -0.30 -10.26
N ARG A 19 -11.38 -1.56 -10.57
CA ARG A 19 -11.46 -2.13 -11.92
C ARG A 19 -12.80 -2.82 -12.18
N ARG A 20 -13.31 -3.52 -11.17
CA ARG A 20 -14.57 -4.28 -11.14
C ARG A 20 -15.25 -4.01 -9.80
N PRO A 21 -16.07 -2.95 -9.72
CA PRO A 21 -16.69 -2.54 -8.45
C PRO A 21 -17.50 -3.67 -7.81
N PHE A 22 -17.24 -3.95 -6.54
CA PHE A 22 -17.94 -4.95 -5.73
C PHE A 22 -18.26 -4.47 -4.31
N ALA A 23 -17.40 -3.64 -3.72
CA ALA A 23 -17.55 -3.07 -2.38
C ALA A 23 -17.64 -1.55 -2.39
N HIS A 24 -17.25 -0.89 -3.48
CA HIS A 24 -17.24 0.57 -3.63
C HIS A 24 -16.41 1.25 -2.53
N PHE A 25 -15.19 0.74 -2.29
CA PHE A 25 -14.28 1.28 -1.31
C PHE A 25 -14.00 2.76 -1.60
N LYS A 26 -14.16 3.59 -0.56
CA LYS A 26 -14.02 5.03 -0.70
C LYS A 26 -12.59 5.51 -0.44
N CYS A 27 -11.84 4.84 0.43
CA CYS A 27 -10.46 5.19 0.73
C CYS A 27 -9.65 3.98 1.24
N GLY A 28 -8.32 4.13 1.27
CA GLY A 28 -7.38 3.17 1.82
C GLY A 28 -6.54 3.74 2.95
N ILE A 29 -6.29 2.96 4.01
CA ILE A 29 -5.31 3.30 5.05
C ILE A 29 -4.35 2.12 5.17
N LEU A 30 -3.08 2.35 4.84
CA LEU A 30 -2.08 1.31 4.61
C LEU A 30 -0.86 1.58 5.49
N PHE A 31 -0.48 0.61 6.30
CA PHE A 31 0.67 0.71 7.19
C PHE A 31 1.75 -0.29 6.80
N SER A 32 2.99 0.18 6.64
CA SER A 32 4.19 -0.65 6.47
C SER A 32 4.04 -1.72 5.38
N ALA A 33 3.56 -1.32 4.20
CA ALA A 33 3.13 -2.22 3.14
C ALA A 33 4.00 -2.12 1.89
N ALA A 34 3.78 -3.05 0.96
CA ALA A 34 4.46 -3.14 -0.32
C ALA A 34 3.45 -3.28 -1.47
N ALA A 35 3.93 -3.11 -2.70
CA ALA A 35 3.09 -3.19 -3.90
C ALA A 35 2.43 -4.58 -4.00
N PRO A 36 1.10 -4.63 -4.26
CA PRO A 36 0.38 -5.89 -4.37
C PRO A 36 0.66 -6.62 -5.70
N TRP A 37 0.03 -7.78 -5.87
CA TRP A 37 -0.08 -8.40 -7.19
C TRP A 37 -1.02 -7.61 -8.10
N HIS A 38 -0.80 -7.72 -9.40
CA HIS A 38 -1.67 -7.15 -10.42
C HIS A 38 -2.95 -7.99 -10.55
N PRO A 39 -4.16 -7.40 -10.57
CA PRO A 39 -5.41 -8.15 -10.56
C PRO A 39 -5.61 -9.07 -11.77
N ASP A 40 -5.12 -8.69 -12.95
CA ASP A 40 -5.26 -9.49 -14.19
C ASP A 40 -4.57 -10.86 -14.15
N GLY A 41 -3.67 -11.10 -13.20
CA GLY A 41 -2.90 -12.36 -13.11
C GLY A 41 -3.36 -13.34 -12.05
N VAL A 42 -4.49 -13.09 -11.38
CA VAL A 42 -4.94 -13.92 -10.24
C VAL A 42 -5.51 -15.26 -10.69
N ASP A 43 -6.17 -15.31 -11.85
CA ASP A 43 -6.83 -16.53 -12.35
C ASP A 43 -5.85 -17.52 -13.00
N ASP A 44 -4.65 -17.07 -13.39
CA ASP A 44 -3.60 -17.90 -13.99
C ASP A 44 -2.24 -17.64 -13.33
N ALA A 45 -1.73 -18.67 -12.64
CA ALA A 45 -0.45 -18.62 -11.93
C ALA A 45 0.74 -18.26 -12.84
N ALA A 46 0.69 -18.57 -14.14
CA ALA A 46 1.75 -18.20 -15.08
C ALA A 46 1.80 -16.68 -15.35
N SER A 47 0.66 -16.01 -15.22
CA SER A 47 0.50 -14.57 -15.43
C SER A 47 0.62 -13.73 -14.14
N LEU A 48 0.61 -14.38 -12.97
CA LEU A 48 0.70 -13.71 -11.68
C LEU A 48 1.99 -12.88 -11.57
N ARG A 49 1.85 -11.59 -11.31
CA ARG A 49 2.97 -10.67 -11.11
C ARG A 49 2.63 -9.60 -10.09
N CYS A 50 3.65 -8.96 -9.53
CA CYS A 50 3.45 -7.73 -8.80
C CYS A 50 3.13 -6.56 -9.74
N VAL A 51 2.44 -5.57 -9.20
CA VAL A 51 2.27 -4.29 -9.87
C VAL A 51 3.65 -3.64 -10.02
N ASP A 52 3.90 -3.09 -11.20
CA ASP A 52 5.09 -2.33 -11.53
C ASP A 52 4.67 -0.93 -12.00
N PRO A 53 4.88 0.13 -11.21
CA PRO A 53 4.46 1.48 -11.58
C PRO A 53 5.10 2.01 -12.87
N ARG A 54 6.23 1.43 -13.31
CA ARG A 54 6.88 1.82 -14.58
C ARG A 54 6.09 1.35 -15.80
N VAL A 55 5.30 0.28 -15.64
CA VAL A 55 4.50 -0.33 -16.70
C VAL A 55 3.02 -0.01 -16.51
N ASP A 56 2.54 -0.12 -15.28
CA ASP A 56 1.12 -0.02 -14.92
C ASP A 56 0.68 1.43 -14.62
N GLY A 57 1.63 2.31 -14.28
CA GLY A 57 1.34 3.70 -13.93
C GLY A 57 0.52 3.85 -12.64
N VAL A 58 -0.35 4.84 -12.61
CA VAL A 58 -1.27 5.12 -11.50
C VAL A 58 -2.53 4.27 -11.64
N LEU A 59 -2.80 3.45 -10.62
CA LEU A 59 -3.93 2.51 -10.60
C LEU A 59 -4.98 2.83 -9.54
N LEU A 60 -4.59 3.48 -8.43
CA LEU A 60 -5.52 3.88 -7.36
C LEU A 60 -5.77 5.38 -7.39
N ARG A 61 -7.04 5.75 -7.57
CA ARG A 61 -7.51 7.16 -7.61
C ARG A 61 -8.43 7.54 -6.45
N VAL A 62 -8.70 6.59 -5.55
CA VAL A 62 -9.38 6.88 -4.30
C VAL A 62 -8.38 7.49 -3.30
N PRO A 63 -8.82 8.29 -2.32
CA PRO A 63 -7.93 8.77 -1.28
C PRO A 63 -7.23 7.64 -0.51
N VAL A 64 -5.93 7.78 -0.29
CA VAL A 64 -5.13 6.77 0.43
C VAL A 64 -4.14 7.42 1.38
N ALA A 65 -4.12 7.00 2.64
CA ALA A 65 -3.01 7.26 3.55
C ALA A 65 -2.05 6.07 3.55
N ILE A 66 -0.76 6.35 3.34
CA ILE A 66 0.32 5.36 3.34
C ILE A 66 1.33 5.75 4.40
N VAL A 67 1.46 4.92 5.44
CA VAL A 67 2.54 5.04 6.42
C VAL A 67 3.69 4.18 5.93
N VAL A 68 4.75 4.84 5.47
CA VAL A 68 5.97 4.20 4.98
C VAL A 68 7.02 4.13 6.08
N GLU A 69 7.86 3.10 6.02
CA GLU A 69 8.92 2.88 7.01
C GLU A 69 10.27 2.75 6.31
N GLU A 70 11.31 3.34 6.91
CA GLU A 70 12.69 3.13 6.47
C GLU A 70 13.10 1.65 6.67
N GLY A 71 13.75 1.07 5.66
CA GLY A 71 14.31 -0.28 5.77
C GLY A 71 13.32 -1.42 5.56
N LEU A 72 12.08 -1.15 5.13
CA LEU A 72 11.11 -2.20 4.83
C LEU A 72 11.61 -3.18 3.75
N GLU A 73 12.47 -2.71 2.84
CA GLU A 73 13.13 -3.53 1.83
C GLU A 73 13.96 -4.67 2.43
N ARG A 74 14.43 -4.53 3.68
CA ARG A 74 15.14 -5.61 4.41
C ARG A 74 14.23 -6.77 4.77
N LEU A 75 12.91 -6.55 4.80
CA LEU A 75 11.91 -7.58 5.06
C LEU A 75 11.37 -8.21 3.78
N ARG A 76 11.80 -7.75 2.60
CA ARG A 76 11.30 -8.24 1.31
C ARG A 76 11.36 -9.75 1.20
N ASP A 77 12.51 -10.34 1.53
CA ASP A 77 12.75 -11.78 1.38
C ASP A 77 11.99 -12.63 2.41
N ARG A 78 11.29 -12.00 3.37
CA ARG A 78 10.39 -12.66 4.33
C ARG A 78 8.94 -12.72 3.86
N SER A 79 8.60 -11.97 2.82
CA SER A 79 7.24 -11.96 2.28
C SER A 79 7.00 -13.16 1.35
N PRO A 80 5.79 -13.74 1.33
CA PRO A 80 5.42 -14.72 0.31
C PRO A 80 5.45 -14.15 -1.12
N LEU A 81 5.46 -12.82 -1.29
CA LEU A 81 5.52 -12.17 -2.61
C LEU A 81 6.96 -11.87 -3.07
N ALA A 82 7.98 -12.24 -2.28
CA ALA A 82 9.39 -11.96 -2.60
C ALA A 82 9.78 -12.37 -4.04
N GLY A 83 9.39 -13.59 -4.43
CA GLY A 83 9.65 -14.11 -5.78
C GLY A 83 8.96 -13.29 -6.87
N LEU A 84 7.77 -12.75 -6.61
CA LEU A 84 7.02 -11.95 -7.59
C LEU A 84 7.67 -10.57 -7.80
N TRP A 85 8.09 -9.89 -6.72
CA TRP A 85 8.81 -8.62 -6.84
C TRP A 85 10.17 -8.77 -7.54
N ALA A 86 10.86 -9.88 -7.28
CA ALA A 86 12.12 -10.18 -7.97
C ALA A 86 11.93 -10.30 -9.49
N ARG A 87 10.81 -10.90 -9.95
CA ARG A 87 10.49 -11.05 -11.38
C ARG A 87 10.18 -9.73 -12.07
N THR A 88 9.58 -8.77 -11.38
CA THR A 88 9.30 -7.44 -11.94
C THR A 88 10.52 -6.53 -11.91
N GLY A 89 11.59 -6.90 -11.20
CA GLY A 89 12.75 -6.04 -10.97
C GLY A 89 12.42 -4.82 -10.09
N VAL A 90 11.32 -4.89 -9.33
CA VAL A 90 10.95 -3.87 -8.35
C VAL A 90 11.84 -4.07 -7.12
N VAL A 91 12.84 -3.20 -6.98
CA VAL A 91 13.80 -3.24 -5.86
C VAL A 91 13.15 -2.76 -4.57
N ASP A 92 12.39 -1.66 -4.65
CA ASP A 92 11.68 -1.05 -3.53
C ASP A 92 10.17 -1.17 -3.75
N ALA A 93 9.60 -2.26 -3.22
CA ALA A 93 8.18 -2.56 -3.36
C ALA A 93 7.30 -1.58 -2.57
N GLN A 94 7.82 -0.93 -1.53
CA GLN A 94 7.09 0.08 -0.78
C GLN A 94 6.97 1.38 -1.57
N ARG A 95 8.06 1.83 -2.20
CA ARG A 95 8.00 2.95 -3.14
C ARG A 95 7.09 2.64 -4.32
N ALA A 96 7.10 1.40 -4.81
CA ALA A 96 6.19 1.00 -5.88
C ALA A 96 4.72 1.13 -5.46
N LEU A 97 4.35 0.78 -4.22
CA LEU A 97 3.02 1.02 -3.67
C LEU A 97 2.64 2.50 -3.67
N VAL A 98 3.54 3.39 -3.27
CA VAL A 98 3.28 4.84 -3.27
C VAL A 98 3.02 5.33 -4.71
N GLN A 99 3.80 4.87 -5.67
CA GLN A 99 3.75 5.33 -7.06
C GLN A 99 2.48 4.91 -7.81
N ILE A 100 1.84 3.81 -7.41
CA ILE A 100 0.59 3.35 -8.03
C ILE A 100 -0.64 4.10 -7.50
N CYS A 101 -0.48 4.88 -6.42
CA CYS A 101 -1.51 5.76 -5.89
C CYS A 101 -1.37 7.17 -6.49
N ASP A 102 -2.51 7.74 -6.90
CA ASP A 102 -2.59 9.08 -7.49
C ASP A 102 -2.08 10.14 -6.50
N GLU A 103 -1.14 10.96 -6.95
CA GLU A 103 -0.47 11.96 -6.13
C GLU A 103 -1.42 13.04 -5.60
N SER A 104 -2.51 13.33 -6.31
CA SER A 104 -3.48 14.37 -5.92
C SER A 104 -4.33 13.99 -4.70
N VAL A 105 -4.41 12.69 -4.37
CA VAL A 105 -5.28 12.15 -3.32
C VAL A 105 -4.56 11.23 -2.33
N ARG A 106 -3.24 11.05 -2.45
CA ARG A 106 -2.45 10.27 -1.49
C ARG A 106 -1.83 11.15 -0.40
N GLU A 107 -1.83 10.64 0.82
CA GLU A 107 -1.05 11.17 1.94
C GLU A 107 0.05 10.15 2.26
N VAL A 108 1.31 10.57 2.33
CA VAL A 108 2.44 9.69 2.66
C VAL A 108 3.08 10.19 3.95
N VAL A 109 3.15 9.32 4.95
CA VAL A 109 3.79 9.60 6.24
C VAL A 109 4.99 8.70 6.40
N ASP A 110 6.18 9.29 6.51
CA ASP A 110 7.40 8.56 6.82
C ASP A 110 7.50 8.35 8.34
N SER A 111 7.59 7.09 8.73
CA SER A 111 7.74 6.65 10.11
C SER A 111 9.12 6.02 10.30
N ARG A 112 9.74 6.36 11.44
CA ARG A 112 11.06 5.86 11.85
C ARG A 112 10.95 4.72 12.85
N LEU A 113 9.75 4.18 13.04
CA LEU A 113 9.47 3.16 14.05
C LEU A 113 9.89 1.74 13.61
N GLY A 114 10.23 1.60 12.33
CA GLY A 114 10.50 0.33 11.68
C GLY A 114 9.18 -0.41 11.41
N HIS A 115 9.23 -1.73 11.25
CA HIS A 115 8.01 -2.50 10.95
C HIS A 115 7.09 -2.66 12.18
N ARG A 116 6.50 -1.55 12.64
CA ARG A 116 5.63 -1.44 13.81
C ARG A 116 4.51 -0.46 13.51
N VAL A 117 3.36 -0.68 14.15
CA VAL A 117 2.24 0.26 14.07
C VAL A 117 2.54 1.47 14.95
N PRO A 118 2.37 2.72 14.47
CA PRO A 118 2.45 3.91 15.32
C PRO A 118 1.57 3.80 16.57
N GLY A 119 2.14 4.10 17.74
CA GLY A 119 1.45 3.91 19.02
C GLY A 119 1.59 2.51 19.66
N SER A 120 2.18 1.53 18.96
CA SER A 120 2.54 0.26 19.58
C SER A 120 3.74 0.42 20.52
N SER A 121 3.69 -0.18 21.71
CA SER A 121 4.76 -0.15 22.73
C SER A 121 4.94 1.14 23.57
N GLY A 122 3.91 1.98 23.71
CA GLY A 122 3.93 3.11 24.66
C GLY A 122 4.72 4.35 24.19
N SER A 123 5.15 4.37 22.92
CA SER A 123 5.68 5.56 22.25
C SER A 123 4.57 6.25 21.46
N SER A 124 4.41 7.56 21.62
CA SER A 124 3.54 8.41 20.79
C SER A 124 4.25 8.93 19.54
N GLU A 125 5.49 8.52 19.30
CA GLU A 125 6.26 8.88 18.12
C GLU A 125 5.50 8.44 16.86
N GLY A 126 5.48 9.31 15.84
CA GLY A 126 4.77 9.08 14.58
C GLY A 126 3.23 9.08 14.67
N LEU A 127 2.63 8.93 15.86
CA LEU A 127 1.17 8.79 16.01
C LEU A 127 0.41 10.02 15.54
N GLY A 128 0.82 11.22 15.97
CA GLY A 128 0.17 12.48 15.58
C GLY A 128 0.11 12.71 14.07
N PRO A 129 1.26 12.67 13.36
CA PRO A 129 1.29 12.76 11.90
C PRO A 129 0.45 11.68 11.20
N CYS A 130 0.47 10.44 11.70
CA CYS A 130 -0.33 9.35 11.14
C CYS A 130 -1.84 9.61 11.31
N LEU A 131 -2.28 10.01 12.51
CA LEU A 131 -3.69 10.35 12.76
C LEU A 131 -4.16 11.48 11.84
N LEU A 132 -3.38 12.54 11.69
CA LEU A 132 -3.72 13.66 10.79
C LEU A 132 -3.86 13.21 9.33
N ALA A 133 -2.97 12.34 8.84
CA ALA A 133 -3.06 11.81 7.48
C ALA A 133 -4.32 10.94 7.29
N ILE A 134 -4.66 10.13 8.29
CA ILE A 134 -5.87 9.29 8.30
C ILE A 134 -7.12 10.17 8.30
N GLU A 135 -7.20 11.15 9.20
CA GLU A 135 -8.32 12.08 9.30
C GLU A 135 -8.55 12.83 7.99
N ARG A 136 -7.48 13.38 7.38
CA ARG A 136 -7.56 14.06 6.08
C ARG A 136 -8.00 13.14 4.96
N THR A 137 -7.52 11.89 4.95
CA THR A 137 -7.91 10.91 3.93
C THR A 137 -9.39 10.55 4.03
N ILE A 138 -9.90 10.36 5.25
CA ILE A 138 -11.32 10.07 5.49
C ILE A 138 -12.19 11.29 5.16
N ALA A 139 -11.77 12.50 5.54
CA ALA A 139 -12.54 13.71 5.28
C ALA A 139 -12.82 13.92 3.78
N ARG A 140 -11.89 13.54 2.89
CA ARG A 140 -12.05 13.64 1.43
C ARG A 140 -13.17 12.79 0.82
N VAL A 141 -13.78 11.88 1.61
CA VAL A 141 -14.78 10.92 1.09
C VAL A 141 -16.09 10.93 1.88
N VAL A 142 -16.20 11.80 2.88
CA VAL A 142 -17.40 11.96 3.70
C VAL A 142 -18.27 13.12 3.20
N ASP A 143 -17.72 13.99 2.35
CA ASP A 143 -18.45 15.01 1.57
C ASP A 143 -19.05 14.41 0.28
#